data_AF-A0A935V1M1-F1
#
_entry.id   AF-A0A935V1M1-F1
#
_cell.length_a   1.000
_cell.length_b   1.000
_cell.length_c   1.000
_cell.angle_alpha   90.00
_cell.angle_beta   90.00
_cell.angle_gamma   90.00
#
_symmetry.space_group_name_H-M   'P 1'
#
loop_
_entity.id
_entity.type
_entity.pdbx_description
1 polymer ?
#
loop_
_entity_poly.entity_id
_entity_poly.type
_entity_poly.pdbx_seq_one_letter_code
_entity_poly.pdbx_strand_id
1 'polypeptide(L)'
;MIHRLGLDELTPKASMLCDVRADEPMALLTFAELSAAPSANHPQQKAVSALLFKLLTAALRELLSSARLHRDDALSLVGRALFLRFLSTGPPPSAWGDDPGALFASSVSAQRASDWLDRTFNGDLLPLHAESWAALDPASLAPLRDILRGEPGGQLSLSWSEGWMHLHFGHIPVGVLSEVYERFIHEADPELAAASGVHYTPWRIAERLMAESFAALRRGGRAAEARVLDPAAGAGVFLQLCFRQLVAERTRRDGVRPDGPTLRGRILAEQVHGLDVMEGALLLPPWPCI
;
A
#
# COMPACT_ATOMS: atom_id res chain seq x y z
N MET A 1 22.84 -4.74 12.55
CA MET A 1 21.69 -4.74 13.49
C MET A 1 20.57 -3.98 12.79
N ILE A 2 19.43 -4.63 12.53
CA ILE A 2 18.28 -3.97 11.89
C ILE A 2 17.50 -3.26 13.01
N HIS A 3 17.43 -1.94 12.95
CA HIS A 3 16.64 -1.12 13.87
C HIS A 3 15.23 -0.97 13.28
N ARG A 4 14.17 -1.08 14.09
CA ARG A 4 12.91 -0.42 13.76
C ARG A 4 13.16 1.07 13.96
N LEU A 5 13.13 1.84 12.87
CA LEU A 5 12.89 3.27 12.98
C LEU A 5 11.41 3.45 13.33
N GLY A 6 11.09 3.38 14.61
CA GLY A 6 10.00 4.17 15.16
C GLY A 6 10.54 5.59 15.32
N LEU A 7 9.78 6.58 14.87
CA LEU A 7 10.14 7.99 15.04
C LEU A 7 10.09 8.45 16.51
N ASP A 8 9.68 7.60 17.45
CA ASP A 8 9.66 7.89 18.88
C ASP A 8 10.39 6.81 19.70
N GLU A 9 11.37 7.27 20.49
CA GLU A 9 11.95 6.77 21.75
C GLU A 9 12.16 5.26 22.03
N LEU A 10 12.07 4.35 21.06
CA LEU A 10 12.32 2.92 21.30
C LEU A 10 13.78 2.52 21.10
N THR A 11 14.36 1.87 22.12
CA THR A 11 15.75 1.40 22.09
C THR A 11 15.96 0.25 21.08
N PRO A 12 17.15 0.13 20.46
CA PRO A 12 17.49 -0.93 19.51
C PRO A 12 17.19 -2.37 19.97
N LYS A 13 17.25 -2.60 21.29
CA LYS A 13 17.04 -3.91 21.91
C LYS A 13 15.56 -4.30 21.96
N ALA A 14 14.65 -3.32 22.03
CA ALA A 14 13.20 -3.54 22.06
C ALA A 14 12.60 -3.87 20.67
N SER A 15 13.42 -3.80 19.61
CA SER A 15 12.99 -3.98 18.21
C SER A 15 13.50 -5.27 17.56
N MET A 16 14.27 -6.08 18.26
CA MET A 16 14.72 -7.38 17.77
C MET A 16 13.59 -8.40 17.86
N LEU A 17 13.17 -8.96 16.73
CA LEU A 17 12.57 -10.29 16.72
C LEU A 17 13.68 -11.28 17.06
N CYS A 18 13.46 -12.16 18.04
CA CYS A 18 14.40 -13.22 18.36
C CYS A 18 14.68 -14.05 17.10
N ASP A 19 15.97 -14.32 16.82
CA ASP A 19 16.38 -15.31 15.84
C ASP A 19 15.79 -16.65 16.31
N VAL A 20 14.82 -17.18 15.56
CA VAL A 20 14.20 -18.47 15.87
C VAL A 20 15.02 -19.50 15.14
N ARG A 21 15.68 -20.37 15.90
CA ARG A 21 16.46 -21.45 15.30
C ARG A 21 15.55 -22.62 14.94
N ALA A 22 15.88 -23.33 13.87
CA ALA A 22 15.06 -24.43 13.35
C ALA A 22 14.88 -25.59 14.34
N ASP A 23 15.74 -25.69 15.36
CA ASP A 23 15.68 -26.67 16.44
C ASP A 23 14.81 -26.23 17.63
N GLU A 24 14.28 -25.00 17.63
CA GLU A 24 13.39 -24.53 18.68
C GLU A 24 11.96 -25.07 18.49
N PRO A 25 11.29 -25.58 19.55
CA PRO A 25 9.91 -26.09 19.46
C PRO A 25 8.90 -25.07 18.93
N MET A 26 9.17 -23.78 19.13
CA MET A 26 8.34 -22.66 18.68
C MET A 26 8.56 -22.28 17.20
N ALA A 27 9.57 -22.84 16.54
CA ALA A 27 9.85 -22.59 15.12
C ALA A 27 8.67 -22.97 14.22
N LEU A 28 7.98 -24.06 14.54
CA LEU A 28 6.81 -24.53 13.80
C LEU A 28 5.60 -23.60 13.92
N LEU A 29 5.49 -22.87 15.02
CA LEU A 29 4.37 -21.95 15.28
C LEU A 29 4.68 -20.51 14.88
N THR A 30 5.93 -20.20 14.51
CA THR A 30 6.37 -18.82 14.30
C THR A 30 5.52 -18.07 13.26
N PHE A 31 5.18 -18.69 12.12
CA PHE A 31 4.34 -18.05 11.13
C PHE A 31 2.87 -17.94 11.55
N ALA A 32 2.34 -18.94 12.27
CA ALA A 32 0.99 -18.88 12.82
C ALA A 32 0.86 -17.75 13.86
N GLU A 33 1.86 -17.59 14.71
CA GLU A 33 1.93 -16.49 15.68
C GLU A 33 2.11 -15.14 15.01
N LEU A 34 2.95 -15.02 13.97
CA LEU A 34 3.10 -13.77 13.21
C LEU A 34 1.84 -13.39 12.44
N SER A 35 1.06 -14.38 11.98
CA SER A 35 -0.24 -14.19 11.34
C SER A 35 -1.31 -13.77 12.35
N ALA A 36 -1.32 -14.37 13.54
CA ALA A 36 -2.29 -14.10 14.60
C ALA A 36 -1.94 -12.84 15.42
N ALA A 37 -0.67 -12.43 15.41
CA ALA A 37 -0.19 -11.25 16.11
C ALA A 37 -0.85 -10.02 15.49
N PRO A 38 -1.58 -9.20 16.28
CA PRO A 38 -2.24 -8.02 15.74
C PRO A 38 -1.25 -7.12 15.00
N SER A 39 -1.61 -6.68 13.79
CA SER A 39 -0.81 -5.75 12.96
C SER A 39 -0.40 -4.47 13.70
N ALA A 40 -1.09 -4.14 14.78
CA ALA A 40 -0.86 -2.94 15.58
C ALA A 40 -0.78 -3.25 17.07
N ASN A 41 0.36 -2.92 17.69
CA ASN A 41 0.46 -2.78 19.15
C ASN A 41 -0.15 -1.45 19.64
N HIS A 42 -0.75 -0.65 18.76
CA HIS A 42 -1.44 0.60 19.10
C HIS A 42 -2.93 0.53 18.72
N PRO A 43 -3.87 0.72 19.68
CA PRO A 43 -5.31 0.74 19.44
C PRO A 43 -5.72 1.70 18.29
N GLN A 44 -5.00 2.80 18.15
CA GLN A 44 -5.23 3.82 17.13
C GLN A 44 -5.01 3.29 15.70
N GLN A 45 -3.96 2.50 15.44
CA GLN A 45 -3.70 1.93 14.11
C GLN A 45 -4.74 0.88 13.70
N LYS A 46 -5.27 0.10 14.64
CA LYS A 46 -6.39 -0.82 14.37
C LYS A 46 -7.66 -0.07 13.98
N ALA A 47 -7.99 0.98 14.72
CA ALA A 47 -9.16 1.81 14.44
C ALA A 47 -9.04 2.49 13.07
N VAL A 48 -7.86 3.00 12.73
CA VAL A 48 -7.53 3.58 11.42
C VAL A 48 -7.69 2.56 10.29
N SER A 49 -7.13 1.36 10.45
CA SER A 49 -7.21 0.33 9.40
C SER A 49 -8.65 -0.12 9.17
N ALA A 50 -9.43 -0.29 10.25
CA ALA A 50 -10.85 -0.64 10.16
C ALA A 50 -11.68 0.49 9.52
N LEU A 51 -11.36 1.74 9.83
CA LEU A 51 -12.01 2.91 9.22
C LEU A 51 -11.69 3.01 7.73
N LEU A 52 -10.41 2.93 7.36
CA LEU A 52 -9.96 2.94 5.97
C LEU A 52 -10.61 1.79 5.20
N PHE A 53 -10.65 0.59 5.78
CA PHE A 53 -11.35 -0.56 5.20
C PHE A 53 -12.83 -0.27 4.94
N LYS A 54 -13.55 0.26 5.95
CA LYS A 54 -14.98 0.60 5.82
C LYS A 54 -15.22 1.64 4.74
N LEU A 55 -14.40 2.69 4.69
CA LEU A 55 -14.48 3.77 3.71
C LEU A 55 -14.29 3.27 2.29
N LEU A 56 -13.21 2.53 2.05
CA LEU A 56 -12.89 2.01 0.72
C LEU A 56 -13.93 0.99 0.25
N THR A 57 -14.41 0.13 1.15
CA THR A 57 -15.47 -0.85 0.85
C THR A 57 -16.78 -0.15 0.48
N ALA A 58 -17.16 0.88 1.23
CA ALA A 58 -18.37 1.66 0.95
C ALA A 58 -18.26 2.37 -0.41
N ALA A 59 -17.14 3.05 -0.66
CA ALA A 59 -16.91 3.77 -1.91
C ALA A 59 -16.92 2.84 -3.13
N LEU A 60 -16.29 1.68 -3.02
CA LEU A 60 -16.27 0.69 -4.09
C LEU A 60 -17.68 0.14 -4.39
N ARG A 61 -18.45 -0.23 -3.36
CA ARG A 61 -19.83 -0.71 -3.54
C ARG A 61 -20.72 0.35 -4.16
N GLU A 62 -20.60 1.59 -3.71
CA GLU A 62 -21.42 2.69 -4.21
C GLU A 62 -21.07 3.00 -5.68
N LEU A 63 -19.79 3.06 -6.05
CA LEU A 63 -19.36 3.22 -7.44
C LEU A 63 -19.90 2.12 -8.35
N LEU A 64 -19.82 0.86 -7.93
CA LEU A 64 -20.32 -0.27 -8.72
C LEU A 64 -21.84 -0.30 -8.85
N SER A 65 -22.56 0.29 -7.88
CA SER A 65 -24.02 0.38 -7.90
C SER A 65 -24.55 1.59 -8.68
N SER A 66 -23.80 2.68 -8.70
CA SER A 66 -24.23 3.99 -9.24
C SER A 66 -23.70 4.27 -10.63
N ALA A 67 -22.56 3.69 -11.01
CA ALA A 67 -21.95 3.84 -12.32
C ALA A 67 -21.76 2.46 -12.97
N ARG A 68 -21.89 2.42 -14.30
CA ARG A 68 -21.72 1.18 -15.08
C ARG A 68 -20.24 0.97 -15.40
N LEU A 69 -19.46 0.68 -14.35
CA LEU A 69 -18.00 0.53 -14.41
C LEU A 69 -17.59 -0.94 -14.37
N HIS A 70 -16.44 -1.24 -14.99
CA HIS A 70 -15.72 -2.46 -14.70
C HIS A 70 -15.22 -2.44 -13.25
N ARG A 71 -15.13 -3.62 -12.64
CA ARG A 71 -14.68 -3.80 -11.25
C ARG A 71 -13.30 -3.21 -11.03
N ASP A 72 -12.39 -3.47 -11.95
CA ASP A 72 -11.00 -3.01 -11.87
C ASP A 72 -10.92 -1.48 -11.97
N ASP A 73 -11.79 -0.85 -12.78
CA ASP A 73 -11.83 0.61 -12.87
C ASP A 73 -12.36 1.26 -11.59
N ALA A 74 -13.39 0.67 -10.97
CA ALA A 74 -13.91 1.17 -9.70
C ALA A 74 -12.85 1.05 -8.59
N LEU A 75 -12.08 -0.05 -8.58
CA LEU A 75 -10.96 -0.22 -7.65
C LEU A 75 -9.84 0.80 -7.92
N SER A 76 -9.46 0.99 -9.17
CA SER A 76 -8.46 1.96 -9.58
C SER A 76 -8.87 3.38 -9.17
N LEU A 77 -10.14 3.76 -9.35
CA LEU A 77 -10.66 5.06 -8.91
C LEU A 77 -10.58 5.25 -7.38
N VAL A 78 -10.97 4.23 -6.61
CA VAL A 78 -10.86 4.24 -5.14
C VAL A 78 -9.41 4.33 -4.70
N GLY A 79 -8.51 3.56 -5.31
CA GLY A 79 -7.07 3.61 -5.07
C GLY A 79 -6.48 4.98 -5.40
N ARG A 80 -6.88 5.59 -6.53
CA ARG A 80 -6.41 6.91 -6.96
C ARG A 80 -6.88 8.00 -5.99
N ALA A 81 -8.14 7.95 -5.52
CA ALA A 81 -8.64 8.87 -4.51
C ALA A 81 -7.86 8.77 -3.18
N LEU A 82 -7.58 7.55 -2.72
CA LEU A 82 -6.78 7.33 -1.52
C LEU A 82 -5.33 7.83 -1.70
N PHE A 83 -4.73 7.57 -2.86
CA PHE A 83 -3.37 8.00 -3.15
C PHE A 83 -3.26 9.53 -3.27
N LEU A 84 -4.24 10.19 -3.87
CA LEU A 84 -4.34 11.65 -3.91
C LEU A 84 -4.50 12.23 -2.49
N ARG A 85 -5.31 11.59 -1.64
CA ARG A 85 -5.41 11.95 -0.21
C ARG A 85 -4.05 11.82 0.48
N PHE A 86 -3.32 10.73 0.25
CA PHE A 86 -1.98 10.55 0.79
C PHE A 86 -1.05 11.70 0.37
N LEU A 87 -1.01 12.04 -0.91
CA LEU A 87 -0.18 13.13 -1.43
C LEU A 87 -0.56 14.50 -0.86
N SER A 88 -1.84 14.73 -0.54
CA SER A 88 -2.32 15.96 0.09
C SER A 88 -1.84 16.17 1.54
N THR A 89 -1.18 15.17 2.15
CA THR A 89 -0.50 15.35 3.45
C THR A 89 0.86 16.04 3.34
N GLY A 90 1.41 16.11 2.12
CA GLY A 90 2.50 17.02 1.77
C GLY A 90 1.97 18.32 1.16
N PRO A 91 2.85 19.26 0.76
CA PRO A 91 2.41 20.44 0.00
C PRO A 91 1.68 19.97 -1.26
N PRO A 92 0.41 20.38 -1.49
CA PRO A 92 -0.33 19.96 -2.64
C PRO A 92 0.42 20.42 -3.91
N PRO A 93 0.44 19.62 -4.98
CA PRO A 93 0.84 20.11 -6.28
C PRO A 93 0.09 21.40 -6.58
N SER A 94 0.80 22.40 -7.10
CA SER A 94 0.21 23.72 -7.44
C SER A 94 -1.01 23.62 -8.35
N ALA A 95 -1.19 22.49 -9.03
CA ALA A 95 -2.32 22.17 -9.89
C ALA A 95 -3.62 21.78 -9.15
N TRP A 96 -3.61 21.53 -7.83
CA TRP A 96 -4.73 20.90 -7.12
C TRP A 96 -5.71 21.87 -6.45
N GLY A 97 -5.42 23.16 -6.42
CA GLY A 97 -6.24 24.14 -5.71
C GLY A 97 -6.31 23.88 -4.20
N ASP A 98 -7.13 24.66 -3.50
CA ASP A 98 -7.20 24.64 -2.03
C ASP A 98 -8.22 23.63 -1.46
N ASP A 99 -9.18 23.15 -2.26
CA ASP A 99 -10.16 22.12 -1.85
C ASP A 99 -9.82 20.75 -2.47
N PRO A 100 -9.30 19.79 -1.69
CA PRO A 100 -9.04 18.43 -2.17
C PRO A 100 -10.29 17.75 -2.75
N GLY A 101 -11.48 18.05 -2.24
CA GLY A 101 -12.74 17.49 -2.75
C GLY A 101 -13.08 17.92 -4.17
N ALA A 102 -12.49 19.03 -4.66
CA ALA A 102 -12.68 19.50 -6.03
C ALA A 102 -12.09 18.54 -7.07
N LEU A 103 -11.12 17.70 -6.68
CA LEU A 103 -10.50 16.72 -7.59
C LEU A 103 -11.53 15.72 -8.14
N PHE A 104 -12.53 15.32 -7.35
CA PHE A 104 -13.60 14.41 -7.79
C PHE A 104 -14.99 15.09 -7.77
N ALA A 105 -15.05 16.39 -8.04
CA ALA A 105 -16.33 17.10 -8.17
C ALA A 105 -17.09 16.75 -9.46
N SER A 106 -16.38 16.34 -10.51
CA SER A 106 -16.94 15.97 -11.83
C SER A 106 -16.06 14.93 -12.51
N SER A 107 -16.59 14.26 -13.54
CA SER A 107 -15.80 13.32 -14.36
C SER A 107 -14.58 14.01 -14.99
N VAL A 108 -14.73 15.27 -15.43
CA VAL A 108 -13.65 16.07 -16.00
C VAL A 108 -12.53 16.36 -14.99
N SER A 109 -12.88 16.75 -13.76
CA SER A 109 -11.88 17.01 -12.72
C SER A 109 -11.19 15.72 -12.28
N ALA A 110 -11.95 14.62 -12.16
CA ALA A 110 -11.43 13.32 -11.77
C ALA A 110 -10.46 12.76 -12.82
N GLN A 111 -10.79 12.94 -14.10
CA GLN A 111 -9.92 12.61 -15.22
C GLN A 111 -8.64 13.44 -15.19
N ARG A 112 -8.72 14.76 -14.97
CA ARG A 112 -7.52 15.61 -14.88
C ARG A 112 -6.58 15.21 -13.74
N ALA A 113 -7.15 14.88 -12.58
CA ALA A 113 -6.38 14.40 -11.43
C ALA A 113 -5.72 13.05 -11.75
N SER A 114 -6.43 12.18 -12.45
CA SER A 114 -5.95 10.88 -12.93
C SER A 114 -4.83 11.02 -13.96
N ASP A 115 -4.99 11.85 -14.98
CA ASP A 115 -3.95 12.11 -15.97
C ASP A 115 -2.69 12.71 -15.33
N TRP A 116 -2.83 13.48 -14.25
CA TRP A 116 -1.69 13.97 -13.48
C TRP A 116 -0.96 12.84 -12.78
N LEU A 117 -1.67 11.88 -12.18
CA LEU A 117 -1.06 10.68 -11.60
C LEU A 117 -0.31 9.89 -12.67
N ASP A 118 -0.93 9.68 -13.82
CA ASP A 118 -0.33 8.93 -14.92
C ASP A 118 0.96 9.61 -15.41
N ARG A 119 0.96 10.93 -15.62
CA ARG A 119 2.17 11.66 -16.00
C ARG A 119 3.25 11.65 -14.91
N THR A 120 2.87 11.67 -13.64
CA THR A 120 3.82 11.77 -12.51
C THR A 120 4.44 10.41 -12.17
N PHE A 121 3.68 9.32 -12.34
CA PHE A 121 4.05 7.97 -11.93
C PHE A 121 4.16 6.98 -13.11
N ASN A 122 4.44 7.49 -14.31
CA ASN A 122 4.71 6.72 -15.53
C ASN A 122 3.54 5.87 -16.08
N GLY A 123 2.29 6.25 -15.82
CA GLY A 123 1.11 5.70 -16.47
C GLY A 123 0.58 4.37 -15.94
N ASP A 124 1.40 3.63 -15.19
CA ASP A 124 1.05 2.29 -14.69
C ASP A 124 0.36 2.30 -13.32
N LEU A 125 0.16 3.49 -12.73
CA LEU A 125 -0.44 3.64 -11.41
C LEU A 125 -1.97 3.49 -11.50
N LEU A 126 -2.50 2.32 -11.12
CA LEU A 126 -3.95 2.06 -11.05
C LEU A 126 -4.65 2.39 -12.39
N PRO A 127 -4.32 1.73 -13.52
CA PRO A 127 -4.88 2.00 -14.83
C PRO A 127 -6.41 1.99 -14.85
N LEU A 128 -6.95 2.81 -15.75
CA LEU A 128 -8.36 3.04 -15.96
C LEU A 128 -8.68 3.00 -17.45
N HIS A 129 -9.77 2.36 -17.80
CA HIS A 129 -10.29 2.41 -19.16
C HIS A 129 -10.82 3.81 -19.48
N ALA A 130 -10.54 4.32 -20.68
CA ALA A 130 -10.90 5.69 -21.05
C ALA A 130 -12.43 5.90 -21.11
N GLU A 131 -13.18 4.86 -21.46
CA GLU A 131 -14.64 4.84 -21.49
C GLU A 131 -15.27 4.99 -20.10
N SER A 132 -14.54 4.65 -19.03
CA SER A 132 -15.05 4.71 -17.66
C SER A 132 -15.36 6.14 -17.22
N TRP A 133 -14.69 7.15 -17.79
CA TRP A 133 -15.00 8.55 -17.54
C TRP A 133 -16.40 8.96 -17.99
N ALA A 134 -16.95 8.33 -19.04
CA ALA A 134 -18.28 8.64 -19.55
C ALA A 134 -19.41 8.05 -18.67
N ALA A 135 -19.09 7.04 -17.86
CA ALA A 135 -20.03 6.42 -16.93
C ALA A 135 -20.14 7.14 -15.59
N LEU A 136 -19.30 8.16 -15.34
CA LEU A 136 -19.20 8.88 -14.07
C LEU A 136 -19.99 10.20 -14.09
N ASP A 137 -20.70 10.44 -12.99
CA ASP A 137 -21.43 11.66 -12.70
C ASP A 137 -21.07 12.21 -11.30
N PRO A 138 -21.49 13.44 -10.94
CA PRO A 138 -21.16 13.99 -9.63
C PRO A 138 -21.72 13.19 -8.43
N ALA A 139 -22.74 12.36 -8.61
CA ALA A 139 -23.33 11.55 -7.55
C ALA A 139 -22.48 10.30 -7.29
N SER A 140 -22.16 9.54 -8.34
CA SER A 140 -21.27 8.37 -8.30
C SER A 140 -19.84 8.71 -7.83
N LEU A 141 -19.39 9.95 -8.01
CA LEU A 141 -18.09 10.43 -7.51
C LEU A 141 -18.12 10.87 -6.04
N ALA A 142 -19.28 10.98 -5.41
CA ALA A 142 -19.40 11.41 -4.02
C ALA A 142 -18.52 10.61 -3.05
N PRO A 143 -18.45 9.27 -3.14
CA PRO A 143 -17.64 8.49 -2.22
C PRO A 143 -16.14 8.73 -2.36
N LEU A 144 -15.68 9.10 -3.56
CA LEU A 144 -14.27 9.44 -3.80
C LEU A 144 -13.92 10.80 -3.20
N ARG A 145 -14.86 11.76 -3.23
CA ARG A 145 -14.71 13.02 -2.50
C ARG A 145 -14.68 12.79 -0.99
N ASP A 146 -15.52 11.89 -0.50
CA ASP A 146 -15.58 11.52 0.92
C ASP A 146 -14.24 10.94 1.40
N ILE A 147 -13.55 10.14 0.56
CA ILE A 147 -12.18 9.67 0.85
C ILE A 147 -11.19 10.83 0.99
N LEU A 148 -11.26 11.81 0.08
CA LEU A 148 -10.37 12.97 0.06
C LEU A 148 -10.61 13.95 1.21
N ARG A 149 -11.87 14.11 1.62
CA ARG A 149 -12.26 14.98 2.74
C ARG A 149 -12.17 14.28 4.09
N GLY A 150 -12.32 12.96 4.11
CA GLY A 150 -12.49 12.19 5.35
C GLY A 150 -13.89 12.15 5.90
N GLU A 151 -14.87 12.24 5.02
CA GLU A 151 -16.27 12.44 5.39
C GLU A 151 -17.12 11.25 4.91
N PRO A 152 -17.02 10.04 5.51
CA PRO A 152 -17.84 8.91 5.11
C PRO A 152 -19.34 9.26 5.11
N GLY A 153 -19.97 9.27 3.93
CA GLY A 153 -21.42 9.50 3.78
C GLY A 153 -21.83 10.96 3.86
N GLY A 154 -20.92 11.90 3.59
CA GLY A 154 -21.20 13.34 3.55
C GLY A 154 -21.62 13.97 4.88
N GLN A 155 -21.42 13.27 6.01
CA GLN A 155 -21.83 13.74 7.33
C GLN A 155 -20.62 13.85 8.27
N LEU A 156 -20.33 15.08 8.71
CA LEU A 156 -19.34 15.39 9.74
C LEU A 156 -19.74 14.72 11.05
N SER A 157 -19.24 13.52 11.30
CA SER A 157 -19.23 13.04 12.66
C SER A 157 -17.92 13.53 13.30
N LEU A 158 -18.06 14.40 14.30
CA LEU A 158 -16.96 15.12 14.96
C LEU A 158 -15.85 14.18 15.49
N SER A 159 -16.19 12.93 15.83
CA SER A 159 -15.20 11.92 16.24
C SER A 159 -14.38 11.33 15.08
N TRP A 160 -14.84 11.47 13.83
CA TRP A 160 -14.23 10.87 12.64
C TRP A 160 -13.43 11.91 11.85
N SER A 161 -13.86 13.17 11.84
CA SER A 161 -13.05 14.27 11.30
C SER A 161 -11.75 14.40 12.07
N GLU A 162 -11.76 14.31 13.40
CA GLU A 162 -10.53 14.27 14.21
C GLU A 162 -9.69 13.04 13.82
N GLY A 163 -10.26 11.84 13.78
CA GLY A 163 -9.54 10.63 13.38
C GLY A 163 -8.89 10.70 11.98
N TRP A 164 -9.59 11.23 10.97
CA TRP A 164 -9.14 11.30 9.57
C TRP A 164 -8.26 12.51 9.23
N MET A 165 -8.40 13.60 9.98
CA MET A 165 -7.48 14.75 9.94
C MET A 165 -6.18 14.48 10.72
N HIS A 166 -6.24 13.63 11.76
CA HIS A 166 -5.06 13.15 12.51
C HIS A 166 -4.47 11.86 11.94
N LEU A 167 -4.99 11.36 10.82
CA LEU A 167 -4.28 10.37 10.03
C LEU A 167 -3.01 10.99 9.48
N HIS A 168 -1.91 10.71 10.17
CA HIS A 168 -0.60 10.76 9.54
C HIS A 168 -0.53 9.58 8.56
N PHE A 169 -0.83 9.85 7.29
CA PHE A 169 -0.82 8.85 6.23
C PHE A 169 0.56 8.19 6.03
N GLY A 170 1.63 8.75 6.60
CA GLY A 170 2.92 8.08 6.82
C GLY A 170 2.88 6.84 7.73
N HIS A 171 1.74 6.56 8.37
CA HIS A 171 1.49 5.39 9.22
C HIS A 171 0.35 4.48 8.71
N ILE A 172 -0.16 4.65 7.48
CA ILE A 172 -1.05 3.63 6.90
C ILE A 172 -0.27 2.31 6.89
N PRO A 173 -0.79 1.25 7.55
CA PRO A 173 -0.12 -0.04 7.51
C PRO A 173 0.03 -0.49 6.06
N VAL A 174 1.25 -0.85 5.70
CA VAL A 174 1.52 -1.40 4.38
C VAL A 174 0.66 -2.65 4.22
N GLY A 175 -0.22 -2.63 3.21
CA GLY A 175 -1.15 -3.73 2.95
C GLY A 175 -2.65 -3.44 3.10
N VAL A 176 -3.08 -2.29 3.64
CA VAL A 176 -4.54 -2.07 3.82
C VAL A 176 -5.31 -2.15 2.51
N LEU A 177 -4.80 -1.56 1.41
CA LEU A 177 -5.45 -1.69 0.10
C LEU A 177 -5.50 -3.15 -0.39
N SER A 178 -4.45 -3.92 -0.10
CA SER A 178 -4.36 -5.34 -0.46
C SER A 178 -5.36 -6.17 0.32
N GLU A 179 -5.53 -5.91 1.62
CA GLU A 179 -6.54 -6.53 2.47
C GLU A 179 -7.97 -6.17 2.03
N VAL A 180 -8.20 -4.92 1.62
CA VAL A 180 -9.48 -4.47 1.04
C VAL A 180 -9.77 -5.20 -0.25
N TYR A 181 -8.78 -5.29 -1.15
CA TYR A 181 -8.93 -5.99 -2.42
C TYR A 181 -9.20 -7.48 -2.24
N GLU A 182 -8.40 -8.17 -1.40
CA GLU A 182 -8.62 -9.58 -1.07
C GLU A 182 -10.05 -9.78 -0.58
N ARG A 183 -10.45 -9.07 0.47
CA ARG A 183 -11.77 -9.25 1.06
C ARG A 183 -12.89 -8.92 0.08
N PHE A 184 -12.71 -7.92 -0.77
CA PHE A 184 -13.70 -7.60 -1.80
C PHE A 184 -13.85 -8.71 -2.83
N ILE A 185 -12.75 -9.30 -3.33
CA ILE A 185 -12.80 -10.42 -4.27
C ILE A 185 -13.47 -11.64 -3.62
N HIS A 186 -13.12 -11.97 -2.38
CA HIS A 186 -13.78 -13.05 -1.62
C HIS A 186 -15.28 -12.82 -1.41
N GLU A 187 -15.72 -11.57 -1.20
CA GLU A 187 -17.13 -11.23 -1.02
C GLU A 187 -17.90 -11.16 -2.35
N ALA A 188 -17.28 -10.65 -3.42
CA ALA A 188 -17.95 -10.33 -4.69
C ALA A 188 -17.89 -11.48 -5.72
N ASP A 189 -16.86 -12.33 -5.64
CA ASP A 189 -16.59 -13.37 -6.63
C ASP A 189 -15.80 -14.54 -6.01
N PRO A 190 -16.46 -15.39 -5.20
CA PRO A 190 -15.79 -16.49 -4.50
C PRO A 190 -15.12 -17.51 -5.44
N GLU A 191 -15.65 -17.67 -6.65
CA GLU A 191 -15.07 -18.56 -7.67
C GLU A 191 -13.77 -17.99 -8.22
N LEU A 192 -13.74 -16.70 -8.56
CA LEU A 192 -12.50 -16.02 -8.94
C LEU A 192 -11.49 -16.02 -7.78
N ALA A 193 -11.94 -15.78 -6.55
CA ALA A 193 -11.07 -15.80 -5.36
C ALA A 193 -10.36 -17.15 -5.19
N ALA A 194 -11.12 -18.25 -5.31
CA ALA A 194 -10.58 -19.60 -5.21
C ALA A 194 -9.66 -19.97 -6.39
N ALA A 195 -10.00 -19.54 -7.61
CA ALA A 195 -9.22 -19.84 -8.81
C ALA A 195 -7.92 -19.04 -8.90
N SER A 196 -7.93 -17.78 -8.46
CA SER A 196 -6.78 -16.87 -8.47
C SER A 196 -5.86 -17.04 -7.25
N GLY A 197 -6.36 -17.65 -6.17
CA GLY A 197 -5.60 -17.82 -4.93
C GLY A 197 -5.25 -16.49 -4.27
N VAL A 198 -6.07 -15.44 -4.48
CA VAL A 198 -5.82 -14.09 -3.95
C VAL A 198 -5.86 -14.12 -2.42
N HIS A 199 -4.66 -14.09 -1.85
CA HIS A 199 -4.42 -13.97 -0.42
C HIS A 199 -3.31 -12.96 -0.17
N TYR A 200 -3.62 -11.93 0.60
CA TYR A 200 -2.62 -10.97 1.03
C TYR A 200 -1.69 -11.64 2.03
N THR A 201 -0.38 -11.56 1.77
CA THR A 201 0.62 -11.99 2.75
C THR A 201 0.73 -10.95 3.85
N PRO A 202 0.43 -11.29 5.13
CA PRO A 202 0.59 -10.35 6.23
C PRO A 202 2.01 -9.77 6.28
N TRP A 203 2.11 -8.44 6.44
CA TRP A 203 3.38 -7.72 6.46
C TRP A 203 4.45 -8.34 7.36
N ARG A 204 4.07 -8.83 8.56
CA ARG A 204 4.99 -9.43 9.52
C ARG A 204 5.65 -10.71 9.01
N ILE A 205 4.90 -11.52 8.26
CA ILE A 205 5.41 -12.74 7.64
C ILE A 205 6.43 -12.37 6.58
N ALA A 206 6.07 -11.43 5.71
CA ALA A 206 6.96 -10.94 4.65
C ALA A 206 8.23 -10.30 5.23
N GLU A 207 8.11 -9.47 6.28
CA GLU A 207 9.23 -8.82 6.98
C GLU A 207 10.17 -9.87 7.57
N ARG A 208 9.64 -10.92 8.20
CA ARG A 208 10.45 -11.99 8.78
C ARG A 208 11.19 -12.76 7.69
N LEU A 209 10.49 -13.22 6.65
CA LEU A 209 11.10 -13.94 5.53
C LEU A 209 12.22 -13.13 4.88
N MET A 210 12.00 -11.83 4.68
CA MET A 210 13.00 -10.93 4.10
C MET A 210 14.22 -10.77 5.00
N ALA A 211 14.00 -10.58 6.31
CA ALA A 211 15.08 -10.43 7.28
C ALA A 211 16.01 -11.65 7.33
N GLU A 212 15.43 -12.85 7.35
CA GLU A 212 16.16 -14.13 7.37
C GLU A 212 16.89 -14.39 6.05
N SER A 213 16.23 -14.13 4.92
CA SER A 213 16.83 -14.28 3.59
C SER A 213 18.07 -13.40 3.43
N PHE A 214 17.99 -12.14 3.86
CA PHE A 214 19.13 -11.23 3.83
C PHE A 214 20.17 -11.53 4.91
N ALA A 215 19.82 -12.18 6.03
CA ALA A 215 20.79 -12.61 7.04
C ALA A 215 21.79 -13.62 6.47
N ALA A 216 21.32 -14.56 5.65
CA ALA A 216 22.19 -15.48 4.93
C ALA A 216 23.13 -14.74 3.96
N LEU A 217 22.60 -13.78 3.19
CA LEU A 217 23.39 -13.00 2.22
C LEU A 217 24.44 -12.10 2.89
N ARG A 218 24.13 -11.57 4.08
CA ARG A 218 25.09 -10.79 4.89
C ARG A 218 26.29 -11.61 5.31
N ARG A 219 26.08 -12.88 5.72
CA ARG A 219 27.20 -13.77 6.08
C ARG A 219 28.15 -13.99 4.90
N GLY A 220 27.64 -13.99 3.68
CA GLY A 220 28.44 -14.09 2.45
C GLY A 220 28.96 -12.74 1.92
N GLY A 221 28.66 -11.61 2.57
CA GLY A 221 29.09 -10.28 2.11
C GLY A 221 28.37 -9.76 0.84
N ARG A 222 27.28 -10.42 0.40
CA ARG A 222 26.63 -10.16 -0.90
C ARG A 222 25.28 -9.44 -0.80
N ALA A 223 24.87 -9.05 0.41
CA ALA A 223 23.52 -8.54 0.67
C ALA A 223 23.20 -7.25 -0.10
N ALA A 224 24.17 -6.35 -0.29
CA ALA A 224 23.96 -5.09 -1.02
C ALA A 224 23.92 -5.22 -2.55
N GLU A 225 24.36 -6.36 -3.09
CA GLU A 225 24.37 -6.69 -4.53
C GLU A 225 23.27 -7.71 -4.91
N ALA A 226 22.47 -8.13 -3.94
CA ALA A 226 21.43 -9.11 -4.16
C ALA A 226 20.45 -8.65 -5.24
N ARG A 227 20.04 -9.59 -6.10
CA ARG A 227 18.93 -9.41 -7.05
C ARG A 227 17.82 -10.32 -6.60
N VAL A 228 16.62 -9.77 -6.49
CA VAL A 228 15.44 -10.46 -5.96
C VAL A 228 14.38 -10.51 -7.05
N LEU A 229 13.77 -11.69 -7.17
CA LEU A 229 12.63 -11.97 -8.03
C LEU A 229 11.50 -12.46 -7.14
N ASP A 230 10.34 -11.80 -7.22
CA ASP A 230 9.09 -12.31 -6.71
C ASP A 230 8.22 -12.79 -7.89
N PRO A 231 8.05 -14.11 -8.09
CA PRO A 231 7.31 -14.64 -9.23
C PRO A 231 5.79 -14.59 -9.08
N ALA A 232 5.29 -14.16 -7.91
CA ALA A 232 3.86 -14.01 -7.60
C ALA A 232 3.70 -12.79 -6.67
N ALA A 233 4.07 -11.63 -7.20
CA ALA A 233 4.28 -10.41 -6.40
C ALA A 233 3.01 -9.93 -5.68
N GLY A 234 1.84 -10.27 -6.19
CA GLY A 234 0.56 -9.76 -5.74
C GLY A 234 0.62 -8.23 -5.70
N ALA A 235 0.20 -7.69 -4.56
CA ALA A 235 0.28 -6.25 -4.27
C ALA A 235 1.70 -5.73 -3.94
N GLY A 236 2.74 -6.54 -4.13
CA GLY A 236 4.15 -6.11 -4.09
C GLY A 236 4.77 -5.98 -2.69
N VAL A 237 4.20 -6.60 -1.66
CA VAL A 237 4.69 -6.46 -0.27
C VAL A 237 6.16 -6.89 -0.11
N PHE A 238 6.55 -7.99 -0.74
CA PHE A 238 7.93 -8.46 -0.73
C PHE A 238 8.85 -7.55 -1.53
N LEU A 239 8.39 -6.98 -2.66
CA LEU A 239 9.17 -6.04 -3.47
C LEU A 239 9.49 -4.75 -2.70
N GLN A 240 8.51 -4.21 -1.96
CA GLN A 240 8.70 -3.07 -1.07
C GLN A 240 9.72 -3.36 0.03
N LEU A 241 9.56 -4.49 0.72
CA LEU A 241 10.45 -4.92 1.78
C LEU A 241 11.87 -5.16 1.25
N CYS A 242 11.98 -5.79 0.08
CA CYS A 242 13.24 -6.01 -0.60
C CYS A 242 13.94 -4.69 -0.93
N PHE A 243 13.23 -3.74 -1.54
CA PHE A 243 13.76 -2.41 -1.84
C PHE A 243 14.32 -1.74 -0.58
N ARG A 244 13.52 -1.69 0.51
CA ARG A 244 13.94 -1.11 1.79
C ARG A 244 15.18 -1.81 2.36
N GLN A 245 15.20 -3.14 2.27
CA GLN A 245 16.31 -3.94 2.76
C GLN A 245 17.58 -3.68 1.95
N LEU A 246 17.52 -3.65 0.62
CA LEU A 246 18.64 -3.35 -0.27
C LEU A 246 19.23 -1.95 -0.01
N VAL A 247 18.37 -0.95 0.19
CA VAL A 247 18.80 0.40 0.58
C VAL A 247 19.56 0.36 1.91
N ALA A 248 19.04 -0.37 2.90
CA ALA A 248 19.68 -0.51 4.20
C ALA A 248 21.03 -1.25 4.11
N GLU A 249 21.12 -2.34 3.35
CA GLU A 249 22.38 -3.07 3.16
C GLU A 249 23.43 -2.22 2.45
N ARG A 250 23.02 -1.48 1.41
CA ARG A 250 23.94 -0.60 0.69
C ARG A 250 24.41 0.55 1.57
N THR A 251 23.52 1.15 2.36
CA THR A 251 23.89 2.18 3.34
C THR A 251 24.90 1.65 4.35
N ARG A 252 24.74 0.40 4.81
CA ARG A 252 25.72 -0.24 5.72
C ARG A 252 27.07 -0.48 5.07
N ARG A 253 27.08 -0.90 3.80
CA ARG A 253 28.33 -1.18 3.06
C ARG A 253 29.08 0.12 2.73
N ASP A 254 28.35 1.13 2.25
CA ASP A 254 28.93 2.34 1.67
C ASP A 254 29.05 3.48 2.71
N GLY A 255 28.44 3.33 3.89
CA GLY A 255 28.45 4.32 4.98
C GLY A 255 27.54 5.54 4.75
N VAL A 256 26.91 5.64 3.58
CA VAL A 256 26.05 6.75 3.17
C VAL A 256 24.79 6.22 2.49
N ARG A 257 23.66 6.91 2.68
CA ARG A 257 22.40 6.56 2.01
C ARG A 257 22.55 6.77 0.49
N PRO A 258 22.13 5.80 -0.36
CA PRO A 258 22.12 5.98 -1.80
C PRO A 258 21.29 7.19 -2.25
N ASP A 259 21.76 7.88 -3.28
CA ASP A 259 21.05 9.01 -3.88
C ASP A 259 19.89 8.56 -4.79
N GLY A 260 19.03 9.52 -5.17
CA GLY A 260 17.86 9.25 -6.02
C GLY A 260 18.18 8.50 -7.32
N PRO A 261 19.23 8.88 -8.09
CA PRO A 261 19.67 8.14 -9.26
C PRO A 261 20.05 6.68 -8.95
N THR A 262 20.79 6.42 -7.88
CA THR A 262 21.15 5.05 -7.49
C THR A 262 19.93 4.23 -7.07
N LEU A 263 19.00 4.84 -6.33
CA LEU A 263 17.75 4.18 -5.93
C LEU A 263 16.95 3.72 -7.15
N ARG A 264 16.79 4.58 -8.16
CA ARG A 264 16.01 4.28 -9.37
C ARG A 264 16.76 3.37 -10.34
N GLY A 265 17.94 3.79 -10.77
CA GLY A 265 18.67 3.16 -11.87
C GLY A 265 19.34 1.84 -11.48
N ARG A 266 19.66 1.65 -10.20
CA ARG A 266 20.36 0.44 -9.75
C ARG A 266 19.49 -0.45 -8.89
N ILE A 267 18.90 0.09 -7.81
CA ILE A 267 18.14 -0.76 -6.89
C ILE A 267 16.80 -1.17 -7.51
N LEU A 268 15.97 -0.20 -7.91
CA LEU A 268 14.66 -0.51 -8.48
C LEU A 268 14.78 -1.18 -9.86
N ALA A 269 15.60 -0.63 -10.76
CA ALA A 269 15.65 -1.13 -12.14
C ALA A 269 16.44 -2.44 -12.34
N GLU A 270 17.43 -2.75 -11.48
CA GLU A 270 18.33 -3.91 -11.70
C GLU A 270 18.30 -4.96 -10.59
N GLN A 271 17.75 -4.65 -9.41
CA GLN A 271 17.81 -5.53 -8.24
C GLN A 271 16.44 -6.02 -7.74
N VAL A 272 15.34 -5.37 -8.12
CA VAL A 272 13.98 -5.71 -7.65
C VAL A 272 13.10 -6.04 -8.85
N HIS A 273 12.66 -7.28 -8.96
CA HIS A 273 11.80 -7.73 -10.06
C HIS A 273 10.59 -8.47 -9.50
N GLY A 274 9.41 -8.18 -10.05
CA GLY A 274 8.15 -8.83 -9.72
C GLY A 274 7.45 -9.33 -10.98
N LEU A 275 6.77 -10.47 -10.87
CA LEU A 275 5.85 -11.01 -11.87
C LEU A 275 4.53 -11.32 -11.17
N ASP A 276 3.42 -11.12 -11.87
CA ASP A 276 2.11 -11.60 -11.43
C ASP A 276 1.23 -11.96 -12.64
N VAL A 277 0.31 -12.90 -12.45
CA VAL A 277 -0.67 -13.32 -13.46
C VAL A 277 -1.94 -12.46 -13.41
N MET A 278 -2.21 -11.86 -12.26
CA MET A 278 -3.33 -10.96 -12.01
C MET A 278 -2.89 -9.53 -12.30
N GLU A 279 -3.34 -8.98 -13.43
CA GLU A 279 -3.14 -7.56 -13.76
C GLU A 279 -3.62 -6.66 -12.61
N GLY A 280 -4.75 -7.03 -12.00
CA GLY A 280 -5.35 -6.42 -10.81
C GLY A 280 -4.43 -6.29 -9.59
N ALA A 281 -3.52 -7.24 -9.41
CA ALA A 281 -2.62 -7.26 -8.26
C ALA A 281 -1.42 -6.30 -8.44
N LEU A 282 -0.99 -6.11 -9.68
CA LEU A 282 0.03 -5.12 -10.07
C LEU A 282 -0.48 -3.67 -9.98
N LEU A 283 -1.81 -3.47 -9.95
CA LEU A 283 -2.45 -2.15 -9.85
C LEU A 283 -2.16 -1.44 -8.52
N LEU A 284 -1.88 -2.19 -7.45
CA LEU A 284 -1.67 -1.62 -6.13
C LEU A 284 -0.22 -1.14 -6.02
N PRO A 285 0.04 0.18 -6.09
CA PRO A 285 1.40 0.66 -6.07
C PRO A 285 2.11 0.21 -4.80
N PRO A 286 3.39 -0.15 -4.90
CA PRO A 286 4.22 -0.27 -3.73
C PRO A 286 4.39 1.13 -3.12
N TRP A 287 3.53 1.52 -2.16
CA TRP A 287 3.55 2.81 -1.46
C TRP A 287 4.99 3.26 -1.14
N PRO A 288 5.49 4.30 -1.82
CA PRO A 288 6.78 4.87 -1.48
C PRO A 288 6.53 5.81 -0.29
N CYS A 289 6.89 5.38 0.91
CA CYS A 289 7.34 6.34 1.91
C CYS A 289 8.69 6.87 1.41
N ILE A 290 8.67 7.91 0.56
CA ILE A 290 9.86 8.68 0.19
C ILE A 290 10.15 9.66 1.33
#